data_AF-A0A922YG42-F1
#
_entry.id   AF-A0A922YG42-F1
#
_cell.length_a   1.000
_cell.length_b   1.000
_cell.length_c   1.000
_cell.angle_alpha   90.00
_cell.angle_beta   90.00
_cell.angle_gamma   90.00
#
_symmetry.space_group_name_H-M   'P 1'
#
loop_
_entity.id
_entity.type
_entity.pdbx_description
1 polymer ?
#
loop_
_entity_poly.entity_id
_entity_poly.type
_entity_poly.pdbx_seq_one_letter_code
_entity_poly.pdbx_strand_id
1 'polypeptide(L)' 'NGQQAAQAFLVDRMHRDLPVWEGCITLAAGEVFLLSPHPSSLDGRYFGAVREADILGVAVPVFGSSVHDPSAE' A
#
# COMPACT_ATOMS: atom_id res chain seq x y z
N ASN A 1 -0.49 19.49 5.94
CA ASN A 1 0.60 19.85 6.88
C ASN A 1 2.01 19.60 6.33
N GLY A 2 2.27 19.67 5.02
CA GLY A 2 3.64 19.68 4.45
C GLY A 2 4.57 18.50 4.76
N GLN A 3 4.16 17.52 5.56
CA GLN A 3 4.99 16.37 5.93
C GLN A 3 4.99 15.36 4.80
N GLN A 4 6.18 14.85 4.48
CA GLN A 4 6.34 13.78 3.51
C GLN A 4 5.71 12.49 4.04
N ALA A 5 4.74 11.96 3.31
CA ALA A 5 4.04 10.74 3.70
C ALA A 5 4.72 9.46 3.18
N ALA A 6 5.40 9.52 2.02
CA ALA A 6 6.06 8.38 1.41
C ALA A 6 7.15 8.81 0.41
N GLN A 7 8.00 7.86 0.00
CA GLN A 7 8.99 8.02 -1.07
C GLN A 7 9.02 6.78 -1.96
N ALA A 8 9.02 6.97 -3.28
CA ALA A 8 9.19 5.90 -4.25
C ALA A 8 10.67 5.53 -4.38
N PHE A 9 10.96 4.24 -4.57
CA PHE A 9 12.28 3.80 -5.03
C PHE A 9 12.30 3.81 -6.56
N LEU A 10 13.45 4.13 -7.15
CA LEU A 10 13.59 4.14 -8.61
C LEU A 10 13.74 2.72 -9.19
N VAL A 11 14.26 1.79 -8.40
CA VAL A 11 14.53 0.41 -8.81
C VAL A 11 14.09 -0.56 -7.73
N ASP A 12 13.74 -1.78 -8.16
CA ASP A 12 13.46 -2.88 -7.24
C ASP A 12 14.73 -3.64 -6.83
N ARG A 13 14.56 -4.70 -6.02
CA ARG A 13 15.68 -5.53 -5.54
C ARG A 13 16.40 -6.32 -6.64
N MET A 14 15.79 -6.44 -7.81
CA MET A 14 16.34 -7.10 -8.98
C MET A 14 16.95 -6.10 -9.98
N HIS A 15 17.09 -4.82 -9.61
CA HIS A 15 17.57 -3.73 -10.46
C HIS A 15 16.68 -3.47 -11.70
N ARG A 16 15.38 -3.74 -11.60
CA ARG A 16 14.41 -3.32 -12.61
C ARG A 16 13.89 -1.94 -12.28
N ASP A 17 13.76 -1.09 -13.28
CA ASP A 17 13.18 0.24 -13.14
C ASP A 17 11.71 0.13 -12.70
N LEU A 18 11.34 0.93 -11.70
CA LEU A 18 9.97 1.03 -11.23
C LEU A 18 9.29 2.25 -11.87
N PRO A 19 8.02 2.15 -12.26
CA PRO A 19 7.27 3.31 -12.73
C PRO A 19 7.02 4.23 -11.54
N VAL A 20 7.65 5.39 -11.49
CA VAL A 20 7.42 6.37 -10.42
C VAL A 20 6.33 7.32 -10.87
N TRP A 21 5.28 7.45 -10.06
CA TRP A 21 4.28 8.48 -10.28
C TRP A 21 4.82 9.84 -9.83
N GLU A 22 4.69 10.85 -10.68
CA GLU A 22 5.13 12.22 -10.42
C GLU A 22 3.98 13.21 -10.64
N GLY A 23 4.05 14.33 -9.91
CA GLY A 23 3.13 15.45 -10.06
C GLY A 23 2.42 15.83 -8.75
N CYS A 24 1.56 16.82 -8.86
CA CYS A 24 0.66 17.24 -7.80
C CYS A 24 -0.75 17.25 -8.39
N ILE A 25 -1.61 16.38 -7.88
CA ILE A 25 -3.00 16.28 -8.32
C ILE A 25 -3.92 16.54 -7.14
N THR A 26 -5.04 17.17 -7.43
CA THR A 26 -6.20 17.13 -6.54
C THR A 26 -6.98 15.87 -6.89
N LEU A 27 -7.23 15.00 -5.92
CA LEU A 27 -8.07 13.83 -6.12
C LEU A 27 -9.48 14.24 -6.54
N ALA A 28 -9.99 13.63 -7.60
CA ALA A 28 -11.38 13.81 -8.00
C ALA A 28 -12.33 13.09 -7.03
N ALA A 29 -13.63 13.39 -7.16
CA ALA A 29 -14.64 12.63 -6.46
C ALA A 29 -14.58 11.15 -6.89
N GLY A 30 -14.55 10.24 -5.92
CA GLY A 30 -14.43 8.80 -6.19
C GLY A 30 -12.99 8.35 -6.47
N GLU A 31 -11.98 9.15 -6.15
CA GLU A 31 -10.57 8.74 -6.20
C GLU A 31 -9.95 8.72 -4.81
N VAL A 32 -9.07 7.75 -4.59
CA VAL A 32 -8.25 7.65 -3.37
C VAL A 32 -6.78 7.49 -3.74
N PHE A 33 -5.90 7.92 -2.84
CA PHE A 33 -4.46 7.69 -2.95
C PHE A 33 -4.05 6.68 -1.86
N LEU A 34 -3.69 5.46 -2.27
CA LEU A 34 -3.38 4.36 -1.35
C LEU A 34 -1.88 4.34 -1.03
N LEU A 35 -1.53 4.27 0.25
CA LEU A 35 -0.15 4.17 0.73
C LEU A 35 -0.04 3.07 1.79
N SER A 36 1.08 2.36 1.79
CA SER A 36 1.44 1.39 2.82
C SER A 36 2.69 1.85 3.57
N PRO A 37 2.80 1.59 4.89
CA PRO A 37 3.99 1.94 5.66
C PRO A 37 5.22 1.10 5.29
N HIS A 38 5.04 -0.02 4.59
CA HIS A 38 6.17 -0.88 4.22
C HIS A 38 6.99 -0.25 3.07
N PRO A 39 8.32 -0.06 3.23
CA PRO A 39 9.13 0.65 2.23
C PRO A 39 9.08 0.03 0.84
N SER A 40 9.05 -1.30 0.76
CA SER A 40 8.99 -2.06 -0.51
C SER A 40 7.56 -2.33 -1.02
N SER A 41 6.53 -1.72 -0.44
CA SER A 41 5.16 -1.84 -0.95
C SER A 41 5.04 -1.20 -2.34
N LEU A 42 4.33 -1.86 -3.25
CA LEU A 42 3.90 -1.27 -4.51
C LEU A 42 2.52 -0.64 -4.28
N ASP A 43 2.50 0.66 -4.04
CA ASP A 43 1.31 1.45 -3.73
C ASP A 43 1.26 2.72 -4.61
N GLY A 44 0.45 3.71 -4.24
CA GLY A 44 0.21 4.94 -5.01
C GLY A 44 1.46 5.71 -5.41
N ARG A 45 2.60 5.47 -4.75
CA ARG A 45 3.93 5.95 -5.20
C ARG A 45 4.26 5.60 -6.65
N TYR A 46 3.73 4.50 -7.17
CA TYR A 46 4.08 3.97 -8.49
C TYR A 46 2.93 4.05 -9.51
N PHE A 47 1.68 3.97 -9.06
CA PHE A 47 0.50 3.97 -9.94
C PHE A 47 -0.47 5.14 -9.70
N GLY A 48 -0.19 6.03 -8.74
CA GLY A 48 -0.98 7.23 -8.50
C GLY A 48 -2.35 6.95 -7.87
N ALA A 49 -3.33 7.78 -8.24
CA ALA A 49 -4.71 7.69 -7.74
C ALA A 49 -5.44 6.44 -8.26
N VAL A 50 -6.30 5.88 -7.42
CA VAL A 50 -7.12 4.69 -7.69
C VAL A 50 -8.59 5.09 -7.59
N ARG A 51 -9.43 4.59 -8.50
CA ARG A 51 -10.88 4.84 -8.44
C ARG A 51 -11.48 3.99 -7.33
N GLU A 52 -12.39 4.56 -6.55
CA GLU A 52 -13.16 3.83 -5.54
C GLU A 52 -13.93 2.65 -6.14
N ALA A 53 -14.39 2.77 -7.39
CA ALA A 53 -15.07 1.70 -8.12
C ALA A 53 -14.18 0.46 -8.37
N ASP A 54 -12.85 0.60 -8.30
CA ASP A 54 -11.91 -0.52 -8.44
C ASP A 54 -11.60 -1.19 -7.08
N ILE A 55 -12.17 -0.69 -5.98
CA ILE A 55 -11.95 -1.23 -4.63
C ILE A 55 -13.07 -2.22 -4.29
N LEU A 56 -12.68 -3.48 -4.06
CA LEU A 56 -13.63 -4.55 -3.70
C LEU A 56 -14.20 -4.40 -2.28
N GLY A 57 -13.43 -3.83 -1.34
CA GLY A 57 -13.85 -3.65 0.04
C GLY A 57 -12.68 -3.41 1.00
N VAL A 58 -12.99 -3.36 2.29
CA VAL A 58 -12.00 -3.19 3.37
C VAL A 58 -11.61 -4.55 3.92
N ALA A 59 -10.31 -4.83 3.98
CA ALA A 59 -9.80 -6.07 4.55
C ALA A 59 -10.07 -6.13 6.07
N VAL A 60 -10.61 -7.25 6.54
CA VAL A 60 -10.75 -7.55 7.97
C VAL A 60 -9.52 -8.34 8.42
N PRO A 61 -8.73 -7.85 9.39
CA PRO A 61 -7.53 -8.55 9.82
C PRO A 61 -7.88 -9.87 10.54
N VAL A 62 -7.14 -10.92 10.23
CA VAL A 62 -7.24 -12.22 10.91
C VAL A 62 -6.03 -12.38 11.81
N PHE A 63 -6.26 -12.46 13.12
CA PHE A 63 -5.21 -12.72 14.10
C PHE A 63 -5.35 -14.17 14.56
N GLY A 64 -4.33 -14.99 14.30
CA GLY A 64 -4.28 -16.35 14.84
C GLY A 64 -3.95 -16.30 16.33
N SER A 65 -4.83 -16.83 17.18
CA SER A 65 -4.41 -17.24 18.52
C SER A 65 -3.64 -18.54 18.36
N SER A 66 -2.32 -18.50 18.53
CA SER A 66 -1.59 -19.73 18.88
C SER A 66 -2.02 -20.12 20.30
N VAL A 67 -3.17 -20.77 20.44
CA VAL A 67 -3.44 -21.60 21.60
C VAL A 67 -2.49 -22.79 21.45
N HIS A 68 -1.34 -22.71 22.10
CA HIS A 68 -0.53 -23.88 22.36
C HIS A 68 -1.30 -24.67 23.43
N ASP A 69 -1.93 -25.78 23.05
CA ASP A 69 -2.50 -26.73 24.00
C ASP A 69 -1.41 -27.73 24.39
N PRO A 70 -0.86 -27.68 25.62
CA PRO A 70 0.16 -28.61 26.08
C PRO A 70 -0.41 -29.96 26.53
N SER A 71 -1.71 -30.24 26.34
CA SER A 71 -2.40 -31.39 26.98
C SER A 71 -2.63 -32.59 26.05
N ALA A 72 -2.04 -32.62 24.86
CA ALA A 72 -2.05 -33.79 23.98
C ALA A 72 -0.85 -34.71 24.28
N GLU A 73 -0.85 -35.31 25.48
CA GLU A 73 -0.16 -36.57 25.80
C GLU A 73 -0.88 -37.28 26.97
#